data_AF-A0A956BMC5-F1
#
_entry.id   AF-A0A956BMC5-F1
#
_cell.length_a   1.000
_cell.length_b   1.000
_cell.length_c   1.000
_cell.angle_alpha   90.00
_cell.angle_beta   90.00
_cell.angle_gamma   90.00
#
_symmetry.space_group_name_H-M   'P 1'
#
loop_
_entity.id
_entity.type
_entity.pdbx_description
1 polymer ?
#
loop_
_entity_poly.entity_id
_entity_poly.type
_entity_poly.pdbx_seq_one_letter_code
_entity_poly.pdbx_strand_id
1 'polypeptide(L)'
;ELMRDPPDLPTQVRVHCWGLAAGVVFFAIYTQGDWMKAWRWMSLLQVPLAVLFATGVGTLVDLVERGVEAVERRVPGGLVDKAFWGLVQLGAVVAAFVGGGSYAWGRESLLATVVLAMVGALVLGLVSRRVGAPWSAAGWSLATLFVLLTVPPNMAHLKAQRGRPETGPFAIKERVEFVRAVKDVLDIQHRIVDLDVDMGGHLWWGRDDFRMHDIAGLVDIPLAQHRFDRRFLEPYVFDEVRPDYVHLHGGWASSSRIPTMERWHQEYYEIPGYAAGARTLHPGNYIRRDLFLKSDHPLMSDRHVAFEQGWTLEDLRFPSEPGTGREGWLQIAVRTDRIPRGRGLPLAFVTASRKGQLAKVWTVPLAFDWITMTEWRADEVFVAGFPLSMEGLEPGTYDLGFAMVRADHTLLLPVDERPPAGARFPDPPVFLRGEVVFRAGLEVVDIPTLSKLARADRLEALEAARHGDCAGAEHLWDLSRWHRPHDAPYLAEVQETVAANMAICWAGMASRTPDPSEAVAALESAADWQHDAPALLAARGPIASALSDRGLAAWEAGDWEAAFTAYRDAVRAEPTRSWDRRWAEKARARMLGLDPAHRDEGEEPTGPDEDP
;
A
#
# COMPACT_ATOMS: atom_id res chain seq x y z
N GLU A 1 -31.76 -41.06 41.51
CA GLU A 1 -33.10 -40.98 40.90
C GLU A 1 -33.49 -39.57 40.42
N LEU A 2 -33.19 -38.50 41.16
CA LEU A 2 -33.55 -37.10 40.80
C LEU A 2 -32.89 -36.48 39.55
N MET A 3 -32.03 -37.18 38.80
CA MET A 3 -31.38 -36.68 37.58
C MET A 3 -31.91 -37.30 36.27
N ARG A 4 -32.99 -38.11 36.31
CA ARG A 4 -33.34 -38.95 35.16
C ARG A 4 -34.06 -38.25 34.00
N ASP A 5 -34.78 -37.15 34.20
CA ASP A 5 -35.49 -36.47 33.09
C ASP A 5 -35.60 -34.94 33.32
N PRO A 6 -34.66 -34.12 32.83
CA PRO A 6 -34.90 -32.69 32.63
C PRO A 6 -35.70 -32.45 31.34
N PRO A 7 -36.53 -31.39 31.25
CA PRO A 7 -37.26 -31.06 30.02
C PRO A 7 -36.27 -30.72 28.90
N ASP A 8 -36.30 -31.53 27.84
CA ASP A 8 -35.25 -31.55 26.84
C ASP A 8 -35.36 -30.39 25.85
N LEU A 9 -34.37 -29.49 25.87
CA LEU A 9 -33.75 -29.19 24.58
C LEU A 9 -33.12 -30.49 24.08
N PRO A 10 -33.38 -30.94 22.83
CA PRO A 10 -32.83 -32.18 22.33
C PRO A 10 -31.34 -32.23 22.64
N THR A 11 -30.86 -33.32 23.25
CA THR A 11 -29.45 -33.50 23.62
C THR A 11 -28.51 -33.11 22.46
N GLN A 12 -28.96 -33.34 21.23
CA GLN A 12 -28.30 -32.89 20.00
C GLN A 12 -28.05 -31.38 19.93
N VAL A 13 -29.02 -30.53 20.29
CA VAL A 13 -28.85 -29.06 20.28
C VAL A 13 -27.83 -28.62 21.32
N ARG A 14 -27.87 -29.21 22.53
CA ARG A 14 -26.89 -28.92 23.59
C ARG A 14 -25.47 -29.32 23.17
N VAL A 15 -25.32 -30.52 22.60
CA VAL A 15 -24.05 -31.01 22.06
C VAL A 15 -23.55 -30.12 20.92
N HIS A 16 -24.42 -29.66 20.02
CA HIS A 16 -24.04 -28.77 18.92
C HIS A 16 -23.63 -27.38 19.40
N CYS A 17 -24.33 -26.79 20.38
CA CYS A 17 -23.95 -25.50 20.93
C CYS A 17 -22.62 -25.58 21.71
N TRP A 18 -22.39 -26.65 22.49
CA TRP A 18 -21.10 -26.88 23.15
C TRP A 18 -19.98 -27.16 22.14
N GLY A 19 -20.26 -27.91 21.09
CA GLY A 19 -19.31 -28.17 20.00
C GLY A 19 -18.91 -26.88 19.27
N LEU A 20 -19.87 -26.00 18.96
CA LEU A 20 -19.62 -24.69 18.38
C LEU A 20 -18.84 -23.78 19.35
N ALA A 21 -19.22 -23.76 20.63
CA ALA A 21 -18.53 -22.96 21.64
C ALA A 21 -17.07 -23.39 21.84
N ALA A 22 -16.84 -24.70 22.00
CA ALA A 22 -15.52 -25.28 22.12
C ALA A 22 -14.70 -25.10 20.84
N GLY A 23 -15.30 -25.27 19.67
CA GLY A 23 -14.65 -25.08 18.37
C GLY A 23 -14.15 -23.65 18.17
N VAL A 24 -14.96 -22.63 18.50
CA VAL A 24 -14.53 -21.23 18.36
C VAL A 24 -13.48 -20.84 19.41
N VAL A 25 -13.60 -21.31 20.66
CA VAL A 25 -12.58 -21.05 21.71
C VAL A 25 -11.27 -21.75 21.36
N PHE A 26 -11.31 -23.01 20.95
CA PHE A 26 -10.13 -23.75 20.51
C PHE A 26 -9.49 -23.08 19.30
N PHE A 27 -10.28 -22.65 18.31
CA PHE A 27 -9.78 -21.91 17.15
C PHE A 27 -9.12 -20.58 17.56
N ALA A 28 -9.71 -19.81 18.49
CA ALA A 28 -9.13 -18.55 18.97
C ALA A 28 -7.80 -18.76 19.71
N ILE A 29 -7.69 -19.81 20.53
CA ILE A 29 -6.44 -20.18 21.23
C ILE A 29 -5.41 -20.71 20.23
N TYR A 30 -5.82 -21.60 19.32
CA TYR A 30 -4.96 -22.22 18.30
C TYR A 30 -4.36 -21.18 17.36
N THR A 31 -5.16 -20.17 16.98
CA THR A 31 -4.70 -19.06 16.12
C THR A 31 -3.93 -17.98 16.88
N GLN A 32 -3.66 -18.17 18.18
CA GLN A 32 -2.93 -17.22 19.04
C GLN A 32 -3.45 -15.77 18.96
N GLY A 33 -4.72 -15.57 18.59
CA GLY A 33 -5.33 -14.26 18.42
C GLY A 33 -4.91 -13.47 17.16
N ASP A 34 -4.15 -14.06 16.25
CA ASP A 34 -3.39 -13.32 15.23
C ASP A 34 -4.22 -12.88 14.00
N TRP A 35 -5.09 -13.72 13.44
CA TRP A 35 -5.44 -13.54 12.02
C TRP A 35 -6.63 -12.58 11.68
N MET A 36 -6.66 -11.39 12.27
CA MET A 36 -7.65 -10.28 12.10
C MET A 36 -8.70 -10.16 13.22
N LYS A 37 -8.21 -9.86 14.43
CA LYS A 37 -8.96 -9.53 15.66
C LYS A 37 -9.94 -10.65 16.03
N ALA A 38 -9.56 -11.51 16.98
CA ALA A 38 -10.37 -12.58 17.58
C ALA A 38 -11.88 -12.25 17.73
N TRP A 39 -12.21 -10.98 17.97
CA TRP A 39 -13.56 -10.44 18.00
C TRP A 39 -14.47 -10.75 16.79
N ARG A 40 -13.96 -10.81 15.55
CA ARG A 40 -14.80 -11.11 14.38
C ARG A 40 -15.48 -12.49 14.51
N TRP A 41 -14.77 -13.46 15.06
CA TRP A 41 -15.27 -14.82 15.31
C TRP A 41 -16.01 -14.95 16.65
N MET A 42 -15.69 -14.13 17.66
CA MET A 42 -16.44 -14.09 18.92
C MET A 42 -17.91 -13.67 18.73
N SER A 43 -18.24 -12.95 17.64
CA SER A 43 -19.63 -12.70 17.26
C SER A 43 -20.42 -13.99 17.00
N LEU A 44 -19.76 -15.01 16.42
CA LEU A 44 -20.36 -16.34 16.18
C LEU A 44 -20.56 -17.14 17.47
N LEU A 45 -19.84 -16.79 18.55
CA LEU A 45 -20.07 -17.35 19.88
C LEU A 45 -21.29 -16.79 20.58
N GLN A 46 -21.78 -15.59 20.19
CA GLN A 46 -22.87 -14.93 20.91
C GLN A 46 -24.15 -15.77 20.93
N VAL A 47 -24.51 -16.39 19.80
CA VAL A 47 -25.74 -17.19 19.68
C VAL A 47 -25.63 -18.53 20.42
N PRO A 48 -24.59 -19.36 20.22
CA PRO A 48 -24.40 -20.59 21.00
C PRO A 48 -24.27 -20.32 22.50
N LEU A 49 -23.52 -19.28 22.90
CA LEU A 49 -23.39 -18.93 24.32
C LEU A 49 -24.72 -18.48 24.91
N ALA A 50 -25.54 -17.71 24.19
CA ALA A 50 -26.87 -17.32 24.68
C ALA A 50 -27.79 -18.54 24.90
N VAL A 51 -27.75 -19.53 23.99
CA VAL A 51 -28.54 -20.77 24.12
C VAL A 51 -28.02 -21.66 25.26
N LEU A 52 -26.70 -21.85 25.36
CA LEU A 52 -26.07 -22.60 26.46
C LEU A 52 -26.31 -21.92 27.80
N PHE A 53 -26.28 -20.59 27.82
CA PHE A 53 -26.55 -19.80 29.00
C PHE A 53 -28.01 -19.94 29.44
N ALA A 54 -28.98 -19.77 28.54
CA ALA A 54 -30.40 -19.92 28.86
C ALA A 54 -30.72 -21.34 29.37
N THR A 55 -30.15 -22.37 28.75
CA THR A 55 -30.33 -23.77 29.18
C THR A 55 -29.61 -24.11 30.47
N GLY A 56 -28.39 -23.60 30.65
CA GLY A 56 -27.60 -23.77 31.86
C GLY A 56 -28.24 -23.11 33.07
N VAL A 57 -28.77 -21.89 32.91
CA VAL A 57 -29.51 -21.20 33.97
C VAL A 57 -30.78 -21.96 34.34
N GLY A 58 -31.56 -22.42 33.35
CA GLY A 58 -32.75 -23.25 33.63
C GLY A 58 -32.38 -24.52 34.43
N THR A 59 -31.34 -25.23 34.01
CA THR A 59 -30.89 -26.46 34.69
C THR A 59 -30.37 -26.18 36.10
N LEU A 60 -29.60 -25.11 36.30
CA LEU A 60 -29.06 -24.73 37.60
C LEU A 60 -30.17 -24.33 38.56
N VAL A 61 -31.18 -23.58 38.08
CA VAL A 61 -32.36 -23.25 38.86
C VAL A 61 -33.12 -24.51 39.26
N ASP A 62 -33.38 -25.45 38.33
CA ASP A 62 -34.06 -26.71 38.65
C ASP A 62 -33.29 -27.52 39.71
N LEU A 63 -31.96 -27.46 39.68
CA LEU A 63 -31.10 -28.14 40.65
C LEU A 63 -31.19 -27.47 42.03
N VAL A 64 -31.13 -26.14 42.06
CA VAL A 64 -31.28 -25.34 43.28
C VAL A 64 -32.68 -25.53 43.87
N GLU A 65 -33.73 -25.56 43.04
CA GLU A 65 -35.12 -25.81 43.42
C GLU A 65 -35.27 -27.16 44.13
N ARG A 66 -34.77 -28.23 43.50
CA ARG A 66 -34.78 -29.57 44.10
C ARG A 66 -33.94 -29.64 45.37
N GLY A 67 -32.83 -28.92 45.43
CA GLY A 67 -31.97 -28.81 46.60
C GLY A 67 -32.67 -28.11 47.76
N VAL A 68 -33.29 -26.95 47.51
CA VAL A 68 -34.04 -26.17 48.50
C VAL A 68 -35.22 -26.97 49.02
N GLU A 69 -36.02 -27.61 48.17
CA GLU A 69 -37.15 -28.45 48.60
C GLU A 69 -36.71 -29.67 49.42
N ALA A 70 -35.54 -30.24 49.13
CA ALA A 70 -34.97 -31.33 49.91
C ALA A 70 -34.46 -30.85 51.29
N VAL A 71 -33.94 -29.62 51.37
CA VAL A 71 -33.46 -29.01 52.61
C VAL A 71 -34.62 -28.53 53.47
N GLU A 72 -35.63 -27.86 52.91
CA GLU A 72 -36.83 -27.41 53.62
C GLU A 72 -37.62 -28.58 54.23
N ARG A 73 -37.70 -29.72 53.53
CA ARG A 73 -38.27 -30.96 54.08
C ARG A 73 -37.51 -31.51 55.28
N ARG A 74 -36.22 -31.19 55.42
CA ARG A 74 -35.35 -31.67 56.51
C ARG A 74 -35.16 -30.66 57.64
N VAL A 75 -35.33 -29.37 57.37
CA VAL A 75 -35.09 -28.28 58.34
C VAL A 75 -36.29 -27.32 58.36
N PRO A 76 -37.37 -27.67 59.07
CA PRO A 76 -38.51 -26.76 59.25
C PRO A 76 -38.12 -25.60 60.17
N GLY A 77 -38.34 -24.35 59.73
CA GLY A 77 -38.12 -23.15 60.57
C GLY A 77 -37.60 -21.88 59.90
N GLY A 78 -37.59 -21.77 58.56
CA GLY A 78 -37.26 -20.51 57.87
C GLY A 78 -35.77 -20.13 57.81
N LEU A 79 -34.86 -21.02 58.25
CA LEU A 79 -33.41 -20.80 58.18
C LEU A 79 -32.89 -20.81 56.73
N VAL A 80 -33.49 -21.64 55.88
CA VAL A 80 -33.21 -21.75 54.44
C VAL A 80 -33.44 -20.41 53.74
N ASP A 81 -34.51 -19.72 54.12
CA ASP A 81 -34.91 -18.42 53.57
C ASP A 81 -33.84 -17.34 53.83
N LYS A 82 -33.22 -17.34 55.03
CA LYS A 82 -32.15 -16.38 55.38
C LYS A 82 -30.84 -16.68 54.67
N ALA A 83 -30.43 -17.95 54.60
CA ALA A 83 -29.21 -18.34 53.89
C ALA A 83 -29.29 -18.05 52.39
N PHE A 84 -30.47 -18.24 51.82
CA PHE A 84 -30.78 -17.92 50.44
C PHE A 84 -30.65 -16.42 50.14
N TRP A 85 -31.23 -15.54 50.96
CA TRP A 85 -31.08 -14.09 50.79
C TRP A 85 -29.63 -13.62 50.96
N GLY A 86 -28.84 -14.28 51.81
CA GLY A 86 -27.41 -14.02 51.93
C GLY A 86 -26.63 -14.30 50.63
N LEU A 87 -26.95 -15.40 49.93
CA LEU A 87 -26.34 -15.74 48.64
C LEU A 87 -26.76 -14.78 47.52
N VAL A 88 -28.03 -14.35 47.50
CA VAL A 88 -28.53 -13.34 46.55
C VAL A 88 -27.81 -12.00 46.74
N GLN A 89 -27.62 -11.57 47.99
CA GLN A 89 -26.88 -10.35 48.30
C GLN A 89 -25.40 -10.45 47.90
N LEU A 90 -24.75 -11.60 48.16
CA LEU A 90 -23.37 -11.82 47.76
C LEU A 90 -23.21 -11.80 46.23
N GLY A 91 -24.14 -12.43 45.50
CA GLY A 91 -24.18 -12.38 44.03
C GLY A 91 -24.32 -10.95 43.51
N ALA A 92 -25.21 -10.15 44.09
CA ALA A 92 -25.39 -8.75 43.73
C ALA A 92 -24.14 -7.88 43.99
N VAL A 93 -23.39 -8.16 45.06
CA VAL A 93 -22.12 -7.47 45.36
C VAL A 93 -21.03 -7.84 44.36
N VAL A 94 -20.89 -9.13 44.02
CA VAL A 94 -19.92 -9.59 42.99
C VAL A 94 -20.26 -9.00 41.63
N ALA A 95 -21.54 -8.96 41.28
CA ALA A 95 -22.05 -8.29 40.08
C ALA A 95 -21.64 -6.80 40.06
N ALA A 96 -21.92 -6.03 41.11
CA ALA A 96 -21.56 -4.62 41.19
C ALA A 96 -20.04 -4.39 41.11
N PHE A 97 -19.22 -5.26 41.70
CA PHE A 97 -17.77 -5.18 41.68
C PHE A 97 -17.19 -5.44 40.28
N VAL A 98 -17.67 -6.49 39.60
CA VAL A 98 -17.26 -6.83 38.23
C VAL A 98 -17.77 -5.78 37.22
N GLY A 99 -19.00 -5.30 37.39
CA GLY A 99 -19.57 -4.25 36.54
C GLY A 99 -18.90 -2.88 36.67
N GLY A 100 -18.46 -2.52 37.88
CA GLY A 100 -17.77 -1.26 38.15
C GLY A 100 -16.33 -1.24 37.63
N GLY A 101 -15.60 -2.35 37.74
CA GLY A 101 -14.21 -2.45 37.27
C GLY A 101 -14.07 -2.44 35.74
N SER A 102 -15.03 -3.05 35.02
CA SER A 102 -14.96 -3.20 33.56
C SER A 102 -15.34 -1.95 32.76
N TYR A 103 -15.93 -0.93 33.38
CA TYR A 103 -16.24 0.33 32.70
C TYR A 103 -15.01 1.23 32.50
N ALA A 104 -13.96 1.05 33.31
CA ALA A 104 -12.72 1.82 33.20
C ALA A 104 -11.74 1.28 32.13
N TRP A 105 -11.94 0.04 31.67
CA TRP A 105 -11.03 -0.64 30.73
C TRP A 105 -11.82 -1.11 29.51
N GLY A 106 -11.93 -0.23 28.50
CA GLY A 106 -12.82 -0.34 27.33
C GLY A 106 -12.65 -1.55 26.39
N ARG A 107 -12.03 -2.64 26.82
CA ARG A 107 -11.84 -3.88 26.03
C ARG A 107 -12.38 -5.16 26.71
N GLU A 108 -12.71 -5.14 28.01
CA GLU A 108 -13.17 -6.34 28.75
C GLU A 108 -14.68 -6.36 29.11
N SER A 109 -15.46 -5.40 28.60
CA SER A 109 -16.86 -5.19 29.00
C SER A 109 -17.82 -6.33 28.67
N LEU A 110 -17.53 -7.19 27.69
CA LEU A 110 -18.45 -8.25 27.30
C LEU A 110 -18.54 -9.39 28.32
N LEU A 111 -17.40 -9.81 28.88
CA LEU A 111 -17.35 -10.89 29.86
C LEU A 111 -18.08 -10.48 31.15
N ALA A 112 -17.84 -9.24 31.60
CA ALA A 112 -18.54 -8.64 32.74
C ALA A 112 -20.05 -8.52 32.49
N THR A 113 -20.46 -8.14 31.28
CA THR A 113 -21.88 -8.03 30.92
C THR A 113 -22.57 -9.39 30.90
N VAL A 114 -21.89 -10.43 30.41
CA VAL A 114 -22.39 -11.82 30.47
C VAL A 114 -22.53 -12.26 31.93
N VAL A 115 -21.50 -12.09 32.77
CA VAL A 115 -21.54 -12.46 34.20
C VAL A 115 -22.66 -11.72 34.95
N LEU A 116 -22.81 -10.41 34.73
CA LEU A 116 -23.89 -9.61 35.29
C LEU A 116 -25.28 -10.12 34.90
N ALA A 117 -25.43 -10.50 33.63
CA ALA A 117 -26.67 -11.10 33.15
C ALA A 117 -26.93 -12.48 33.77
N MET A 118 -25.88 -13.28 34.02
CA MET A 118 -25.98 -14.56 34.73
C MET A 118 -26.53 -14.39 36.14
N VAL A 119 -25.93 -13.47 36.88
CA VAL A 119 -26.32 -13.19 38.26
C VAL A 119 -27.74 -12.59 38.29
N GLY A 120 -28.03 -11.63 37.41
CA GLY A 120 -29.37 -11.05 37.28
C GLY A 120 -30.42 -12.12 36.97
N ALA A 121 -30.11 -13.06 36.07
CA ALA A 121 -30.98 -14.17 35.70
C ALA A 121 -31.32 -15.11 36.85
N LEU A 122 -30.32 -15.46 37.64
CA LEU A 122 -30.56 -16.22 38.85
C LEU A 122 -31.47 -15.45 39.80
N VAL A 123 -31.15 -14.20 40.10
CA VAL A 123 -31.88 -13.41 41.11
C VAL A 123 -33.34 -13.19 40.70
N LEU A 124 -33.62 -12.85 39.43
CA LEU A 124 -35.00 -12.65 38.96
C LEU A 124 -35.82 -13.94 38.94
N GLY A 125 -35.27 -15.05 38.46
CA GLY A 125 -35.96 -16.35 38.43
C GLY A 125 -36.36 -16.81 39.84
N LEU A 126 -35.46 -16.55 40.80
CA LEU A 126 -35.67 -16.79 42.22
C LEU A 126 -36.76 -15.89 42.82
N VAL A 127 -36.78 -14.59 42.50
CA VAL A 127 -37.80 -13.63 42.97
C VAL A 127 -39.18 -13.92 42.37
N SER A 128 -39.27 -14.22 41.07
CA SER A 128 -40.53 -14.51 40.38
C SER A 128 -41.29 -15.70 40.97
N ARG A 129 -40.55 -16.70 41.45
CA ARG A 129 -41.12 -17.88 42.12
C ARG A 129 -41.77 -17.50 43.45
N ARG A 130 -41.14 -16.61 44.23
CA ARG A 130 -41.65 -16.15 45.53
C ARG A 130 -42.97 -15.37 45.40
N VAL A 131 -43.18 -14.68 44.28
CA VAL A 131 -44.40 -13.93 44.00
C VAL A 131 -45.44 -14.72 43.18
N GLY A 132 -45.18 -16.00 42.90
CA GLY A 132 -46.10 -16.86 42.14
C GLY A 132 -46.26 -16.45 40.67
N ALA A 133 -45.34 -15.68 40.12
CA ALA A 133 -45.39 -15.28 38.71
C ALA A 133 -44.98 -16.46 37.82
N PRO A 134 -45.71 -16.73 36.71
CA PRO A 134 -45.32 -17.78 35.78
C PRO A 134 -43.94 -17.46 35.19
N TRP A 135 -43.08 -18.47 35.13
CA TRP A 135 -41.66 -18.34 34.74
C TRP A 135 -41.46 -17.69 33.37
N SER A 136 -42.45 -17.79 32.48
CA SER A 136 -42.45 -17.07 31.22
C SER A 136 -42.25 -15.56 31.42
N ALA A 137 -42.92 -14.93 32.40
CA ALA A 137 -42.80 -13.50 32.66
C ALA A 137 -41.39 -13.10 33.18
N ALA A 138 -40.78 -13.94 34.01
CA ALA A 138 -39.45 -13.71 34.56
C ALA A 138 -38.34 -13.93 33.53
N GLY A 139 -38.46 -15.01 32.76
CA GLY A 139 -37.58 -15.31 31.63
C GLY A 139 -37.64 -14.21 30.57
N TRP A 140 -38.84 -13.71 30.24
CA TRP A 140 -38.99 -12.56 29.35
C TRP A 140 -38.38 -11.29 29.93
N SER A 141 -38.58 -11.00 31.22
CA SER A 141 -37.98 -9.82 31.87
C SER A 141 -36.45 -9.87 31.85
N LEU A 142 -35.87 -11.07 31.99
CA LEU A 142 -34.43 -11.30 31.93
C LEU A 142 -33.86 -11.23 30.54
N ALA A 143 -34.55 -11.81 29.56
CA ALA A 143 -34.20 -11.64 28.16
C ALA A 143 -34.23 -10.16 27.79
N THR A 144 -35.26 -9.42 28.22
CA THR A 144 -35.37 -7.97 28.03
C THR A 144 -34.22 -7.23 28.71
N LEU A 145 -33.89 -7.53 29.96
CA LEU A 145 -32.78 -6.91 30.66
C LEU A 145 -31.43 -7.20 29.98
N PHE A 146 -31.21 -8.44 29.54
CA PHE A 146 -30.01 -8.82 28.79
C PHE A 146 -29.89 -8.05 27.48
N VAL A 147 -30.98 -7.95 26.72
CA VAL A 147 -31.04 -7.14 25.50
C VAL A 147 -30.76 -5.66 25.81
N LEU A 148 -31.36 -5.11 26.86
CA LEU A 148 -31.15 -3.71 27.27
C LEU A 148 -29.71 -3.44 27.76
N LEU A 149 -29.03 -4.43 28.33
CA LEU A 149 -27.64 -4.28 28.78
C LEU A 149 -26.62 -4.53 27.67
N THR A 150 -26.92 -5.38 26.69
CA THR A 150 -25.98 -5.76 25.62
C THR A 150 -26.15 -4.93 24.36
N VAL A 151 -27.39 -4.55 23.99
CA VAL A 151 -27.63 -3.80 22.75
C VAL A 151 -27.01 -2.41 22.78
N PRO A 152 -27.14 -1.57 23.82
CA PRO A 152 -26.57 -0.22 23.79
C PRO A 152 -25.04 -0.20 23.67
N PRO A 153 -24.24 -1.01 24.40
CA PRO A 153 -22.80 -1.09 24.19
C PRO A 153 -22.42 -1.62 22.80
N ASN A 154 -23.13 -2.64 22.29
CA ASN A 154 -22.89 -3.14 20.93
C ASN A 154 -23.29 -2.11 19.86
N MET A 155 -24.37 -1.36 20.06
CA MET A 155 -24.79 -0.27 19.18
C MET A 155 -23.83 0.92 19.27
N ALA A 156 -23.29 1.23 20.45
CA ALA A 156 -22.26 2.25 20.62
C ALA A 156 -20.95 1.81 19.95
N HIS A 157 -20.55 0.55 20.10
CA HIS A 157 -19.40 -0.03 19.41
C HIS A 157 -19.61 -0.04 17.90
N LEU A 158 -20.78 -0.47 17.41
CA LEU A 158 -21.15 -0.43 16.00
C LEU A 158 -21.17 1.01 15.47
N LYS A 159 -21.68 1.97 16.25
CA LYS A 159 -21.67 3.40 15.88
C LYS A 159 -20.24 3.95 15.84
N ALA A 160 -19.39 3.55 16.80
CA ALA A 160 -17.98 3.91 16.82
C ALA A 160 -17.22 3.30 15.63
N GLN A 161 -17.48 2.03 15.30
CA GLN A 161 -16.95 1.37 14.10
C GLN A 161 -17.51 1.96 12.81
N ARG A 162 -18.79 2.35 12.76
CA ARG A 162 -19.34 3.09 11.60
C ARG A 162 -18.66 4.44 11.42
N GLY A 163 -18.24 5.09 12.51
CA GLY A 163 -17.45 6.31 12.47
C GLY A 163 -15.96 6.10 12.18
N ARG A 164 -15.48 4.84 12.24
CA ARG A 164 -14.09 4.43 11.99
C ARG A 164 -14.09 3.05 11.32
N PRO A 165 -14.61 2.95 10.08
CA PRO A 165 -14.70 1.66 9.41
C PRO A 165 -13.31 1.03 9.36
N GLU A 166 -13.23 -0.27 9.65
CA GLU A 166 -11.99 -1.01 9.40
C GLU A 166 -11.66 -0.92 7.91
N THR A 167 -10.36 -0.92 7.58
CA THR A 167 -9.89 -0.90 6.19
C THR A 167 -10.55 -2.05 5.42
N GLY A 168 -11.49 -1.70 4.55
CA GLY A 168 -12.20 -2.66 3.71
C GLY A 168 -11.45 -2.90 2.40
N PRO A 169 -11.73 -4.01 1.70
CA PRO A 169 -11.10 -4.30 0.41
C PRO A 169 -11.33 -3.22 -0.66
N PHE A 170 -12.44 -2.47 -0.57
CA PHE A 170 -12.70 -1.33 -1.45
C PHE A 170 -11.87 -0.08 -1.11
N ALA A 171 -11.55 0.15 0.16
CA ALA A 171 -10.63 1.24 0.53
C ALA A 171 -9.21 0.96 -0.01
N ILE A 172 -8.82 -0.32 -0.06
CA ILE A 172 -7.56 -0.72 -0.70
C ILE A 172 -7.66 -0.56 -2.23
N LYS A 173 -8.83 -0.80 -2.84
CA LYS A 173 -9.05 -0.51 -4.26
C LYS A 173 -8.80 0.97 -4.59
N GLU A 174 -9.34 1.88 -3.78
CA GLU A 174 -9.12 3.33 -3.96
C GLU A 174 -7.63 3.69 -3.86
N ARG A 175 -6.88 3.04 -2.95
CA ARG A 175 -5.42 3.18 -2.88
C ARG A 175 -4.74 2.67 -4.15
N VAL A 176 -5.08 1.47 -4.62
CA VAL A 176 -4.55 0.91 -5.87
C VAL A 176 -4.83 1.83 -7.06
N GLU A 177 -6.03 2.38 -7.17
CA GLU A 177 -6.39 3.35 -8.20
C GLU A 177 -5.58 4.64 -8.08
N PHE A 178 -5.31 5.11 -6.86
CA PHE A 178 -4.42 6.23 -6.62
C PHE A 178 -2.99 5.94 -7.06
N VAL A 179 -2.42 4.77 -6.73
CA VAL A 179 -1.05 4.42 -7.16
C VAL A 179 -0.99 4.25 -8.68
N ARG A 180 -2.04 3.72 -9.34
CA ARG A 180 -2.12 3.72 -10.81
C ARG A 180 -2.11 5.13 -11.38
N ALA A 181 -2.86 6.07 -10.79
CA ALA A 181 -2.83 7.46 -11.22
C ALA A 181 -1.43 8.08 -11.05
N VAL A 182 -0.70 7.73 -9.98
CA VAL A 182 0.71 8.15 -9.80
C VAL A 182 1.60 7.54 -10.87
N LYS A 183 1.46 6.24 -11.17
CA LYS A 183 2.17 5.54 -12.25
C LYS A 183 1.93 6.22 -13.60
N ASP A 184 0.68 6.57 -13.91
CA ASP A 184 0.28 7.25 -15.15
C ASP A 184 0.89 8.65 -15.25
N VAL A 185 0.85 9.43 -14.15
CA VAL A 185 1.46 10.78 -14.09
C VAL A 185 2.98 10.73 -14.30
N LEU A 186 3.64 9.71 -13.76
CA LEU A 186 5.08 9.50 -13.90
C LEU A 186 5.48 8.76 -15.19
N ASP A 187 4.50 8.34 -16.01
CA ASP A 187 4.68 7.49 -17.19
C ASP A 187 5.53 6.23 -16.94
N ILE A 188 5.42 5.67 -15.74
CA ILE A 188 6.17 4.47 -15.37
C ILE A 188 5.59 3.29 -16.13
N GLN A 189 6.42 2.58 -16.91
CA GLN A 189 5.97 1.43 -17.69
C GLN A 189 6.08 0.12 -16.92
N HIS A 190 7.18 -0.07 -16.19
CA HIS A 190 7.40 -1.27 -15.38
C HIS A 190 6.41 -1.40 -14.21
N ARG A 191 6.33 -2.57 -13.61
CA ARG A 191 5.44 -2.80 -12.46
C ARG A 191 5.96 -2.00 -11.27
N ILE A 192 5.09 -1.21 -10.64
CA ILE A 192 5.46 -0.38 -9.49
C ILE A 192 5.96 -1.28 -8.36
N VAL A 193 7.18 -1.05 -7.90
CA VAL A 193 7.69 -1.67 -6.68
C VAL A 193 7.03 -0.97 -5.50
N ASP A 194 6.07 -1.65 -4.87
CA ASP A 194 5.20 -1.11 -3.83
C ASP A 194 5.60 -1.65 -2.46
N LEU A 195 5.74 -0.79 -1.45
CA LEU A 195 5.95 -1.16 -0.04
C LEU A 195 4.76 -0.68 0.79
N ASP A 196 3.88 -1.61 1.19
CA ASP A 196 2.63 -1.38 1.93
C ASP A 196 2.38 -2.55 2.90
N VAL A 197 1.43 -2.39 3.82
CA VAL A 197 0.96 -3.39 4.79
C VAL A 197 -0.23 -4.20 4.29
N ASP A 198 -0.99 -3.68 3.33
CA ASP A 198 -2.26 -4.26 2.87
C ASP A 198 -2.07 -5.13 1.60
N MET A 199 -1.07 -6.02 1.61
CA MET A 199 -0.63 -6.78 0.44
C MET A 199 -1.77 -7.53 -0.28
N GLY A 200 -2.63 -8.21 0.49
CA GLY A 200 -3.70 -9.04 -0.09
C GLY A 200 -4.69 -8.24 -0.94
N GLY A 201 -4.98 -6.99 -0.55
CA GLY A 201 -5.86 -6.12 -1.34
C GLY A 201 -5.16 -5.56 -2.58
N HIS A 202 -3.87 -5.21 -2.49
CA HIS A 202 -3.08 -4.75 -3.64
C HIS A 202 -2.95 -5.84 -4.70
N LEU A 203 -2.62 -7.07 -4.30
CA LEU A 203 -2.53 -8.21 -5.23
C LEU A 203 -3.89 -8.57 -5.85
N TRP A 204 -4.99 -8.40 -5.12
CA TRP A 204 -6.32 -8.65 -5.66
C TRP A 204 -6.71 -7.63 -6.74
N TRP A 205 -6.42 -6.34 -6.53
CA TRP A 205 -6.85 -5.27 -7.43
C TRP A 205 -5.83 -4.87 -8.50
N GLY A 206 -4.54 -5.16 -8.31
CA GLY A 206 -3.45 -4.72 -9.20
C GLY A 206 -2.32 -5.73 -9.35
N ARG A 207 -2.64 -7.02 -9.42
CA ARG A 207 -1.68 -8.10 -9.68
C ARG A 207 -0.65 -7.75 -10.76
N ASP A 208 -1.14 -7.22 -11.88
CA ASP A 208 -0.34 -6.96 -13.07
C ASP A 208 0.40 -5.61 -13.00
N ASP A 209 0.07 -4.75 -12.03
CA ASP A 209 0.66 -3.41 -11.89
C ASP A 209 1.76 -3.32 -10.82
N PHE A 210 1.79 -4.25 -9.85
CA PHE A 210 2.62 -4.11 -8.65
C PHE A 210 3.58 -5.27 -8.42
N ARG A 211 4.84 -4.95 -8.08
CA ARG A 211 5.76 -5.83 -7.37
C ARG A 211 5.72 -5.47 -5.88
N MET A 212 4.91 -6.20 -5.14
CA MET A 212 4.55 -5.87 -3.76
C MET A 212 5.57 -6.39 -2.73
N HIS A 213 5.95 -5.54 -1.78
CA HIS A 213 6.74 -5.83 -0.59
C HIS A 213 5.92 -5.51 0.66
N ASP A 214 5.91 -6.42 1.63
CA ASP A 214 4.99 -6.36 2.77
C ASP A 214 5.72 -5.87 4.03
N ILE A 215 5.55 -4.58 4.36
CA ILE A 215 6.20 -3.97 5.53
C ILE A 215 5.69 -4.53 6.87
N ALA A 216 4.56 -5.24 6.89
CA ALA A 216 4.10 -5.94 8.08
C ALA A 216 4.85 -7.26 8.33
N GLY A 217 5.62 -7.76 7.35
CA GLY A 217 6.39 -8.99 7.47
C GLY A 217 5.52 -10.24 7.61
N LEU A 218 4.29 -10.24 7.08
CA LEU A 218 3.41 -11.41 7.08
C LEU A 218 3.81 -12.41 6.00
N VAL A 219 4.28 -11.91 4.85
CA VAL A 219 4.68 -12.73 3.69
C VAL A 219 6.05 -12.35 3.12
N ASP A 220 6.57 -11.18 3.47
CA ASP A 220 7.93 -10.75 3.14
C ASP A 220 8.90 -11.37 4.15
N ILE A 221 9.53 -12.47 3.75
CA ILE A 221 10.41 -13.27 4.63
C ILE A 221 11.60 -12.46 5.19
N PRO A 222 12.34 -11.66 4.39
CA PRO A 222 13.36 -10.76 4.94
C PRO A 222 12.85 -9.91 6.11
N LEU A 223 11.71 -9.23 5.91
CA LEU A 223 11.08 -8.41 6.95
C LEU A 223 10.56 -9.23 8.13
N ALA A 224 9.97 -10.41 7.89
CA ALA A 224 9.50 -11.30 8.94
C ALA A 224 10.65 -11.77 9.86
N GLN A 225 11.80 -12.07 9.26
CA GLN A 225 12.96 -12.63 9.95
C GLN A 225 13.74 -11.57 10.73
N HIS A 226 13.96 -10.40 10.11
CA HIS A 226 14.81 -9.35 10.67
C HIS A 226 14.03 -8.23 11.36
N ARG A 227 12.70 -8.22 11.20
CA ARG A 227 11.80 -7.19 11.73
C ARG A 227 12.29 -5.80 11.34
N PHE A 228 12.20 -4.84 12.26
CA PHE A 228 12.62 -3.47 12.06
C PHE A 228 14.03 -3.19 12.61
N ASP A 229 14.94 -4.18 12.63
CA ASP A 229 16.34 -3.90 12.95
C ASP A 229 16.93 -2.98 11.88
N ARG A 230 17.39 -1.80 12.30
CA ARG A 230 17.86 -0.74 11.38
C ARG A 230 19.00 -1.22 10.48
N ARG A 231 19.90 -2.08 10.98
CA ARG A 231 21.03 -2.61 10.20
C ARG A 231 20.57 -3.45 8.99
N PHE A 232 19.40 -4.06 9.11
CA PHE A 232 18.73 -4.76 8.01
C PHE A 232 17.89 -3.79 7.18
N LEU A 233 17.04 -3.00 7.84
CA LEU A 233 15.97 -2.28 7.17
C LEU A 233 16.48 -1.18 6.24
N GLU A 234 17.60 -0.53 6.63
CA GLU A 234 18.22 0.53 5.82
C GLU A 234 18.73 -0.01 4.46
N PRO A 235 19.64 -1.00 4.39
CA PRO A 235 20.04 -1.55 3.08
C PRO A 235 18.90 -2.28 2.36
N TYR A 236 17.96 -2.89 3.09
CA TYR A 236 16.81 -3.55 2.47
C TYR A 236 15.92 -2.56 1.69
N VAL A 237 15.55 -1.44 2.31
CA VAL A 237 14.65 -0.45 1.68
C VAL A 237 15.39 0.34 0.61
N PHE A 238 16.60 0.83 0.88
CA PHE A 238 17.25 1.83 0.01
C PHE A 238 18.22 1.25 -1.02
N ASP A 239 18.66 0.00 -0.88
CA ASP A 239 19.62 -0.61 -1.82
C ASP A 239 19.03 -1.83 -2.54
N GLU A 240 18.29 -2.69 -1.83
CA GLU A 240 17.75 -3.93 -2.39
C GLU A 240 16.37 -3.75 -3.03
N VAL A 241 15.37 -3.30 -2.27
CA VAL A 241 14.00 -3.18 -2.76
C VAL A 241 13.84 -1.92 -3.60
N ARG A 242 14.34 -0.79 -3.09
CA ARG A 242 14.20 0.56 -3.66
C ARG A 242 12.77 0.79 -4.17
N PRO A 243 11.74 0.71 -3.30
CA PRO A 243 10.36 0.83 -3.75
C PRO A 243 10.13 2.11 -4.56
N ASP A 244 9.35 2.04 -5.63
CA ASP A 244 8.93 3.20 -6.41
C ASP A 244 7.87 4.00 -5.63
N TYR A 245 7.00 3.28 -4.91
CA TYR A 245 5.94 3.82 -4.07
C TYR A 245 5.98 3.15 -2.69
N VAL A 246 5.77 3.95 -1.63
CA VAL A 246 5.69 3.47 -0.26
C VAL A 246 4.46 4.07 0.41
N HIS A 247 3.67 3.24 1.05
CA HIS A 247 2.58 3.71 1.89
C HIS A 247 2.85 3.34 3.36
N LEU A 248 3.23 4.37 4.14
CA LEU A 248 3.73 4.19 5.49
C LEU A 248 3.27 5.33 6.40
N HIS A 249 2.36 5.02 7.33
CA HIS A 249 1.87 5.98 8.32
C HIS A 249 1.43 5.28 9.62
N GLY A 250 1.07 6.06 10.64
CA GLY A 250 0.51 5.56 11.89
C GLY A 250 1.46 4.61 12.64
N GLY A 251 0.91 3.52 13.18
CA GLY A 251 1.69 2.56 13.98
C GLY A 251 2.84 1.89 13.20
N TRP A 252 2.70 1.74 11.89
CA TRP A 252 3.72 1.12 11.03
C TRP A 252 4.91 2.05 10.81
N ALA A 253 4.66 3.34 10.56
CA ALA A 253 5.71 4.35 10.50
C ALA A 253 6.48 4.43 11.84
N SER A 254 5.75 4.47 12.97
CA SER A 254 6.37 4.53 14.30
C SER A 254 7.19 3.28 14.65
N SER A 255 6.71 2.09 14.27
CA SER A 255 7.37 0.83 14.61
C SER A 255 8.58 0.55 13.73
N SER A 256 8.48 0.83 12.43
CA SER A 256 9.57 0.63 11.48
C SER A 256 10.67 1.68 11.59
N ARG A 257 10.32 2.90 12.03
CA ARG A 257 11.21 4.06 12.08
C ARG A 257 11.89 4.38 10.72
N ILE A 258 11.37 3.87 9.60
CA ILE A 258 11.87 4.18 8.26
C ILE A 258 11.87 5.70 8.02
N PRO A 259 10.79 6.45 8.36
CA PRO A 259 10.78 7.89 8.13
C PRO A 259 11.80 8.67 8.96
N THR A 260 12.42 8.06 9.98
CA THR A 260 13.47 8.72 10.78
C THR A 260 14.87 8.44 10.26
N MET A 261 15.02 7.61 9.22
CA MET A 261 16.31 7.32 8.60
C MET A 261 16.77 8.51 7.74
N GLU A 262 18.06 8.84 7.78
CA GLU A 262 18.61 10.00 7.08
C GLU A 262 18.37 9.94 5.56
N ARG A 263 18.55 8.75 4.97
CA ARG A 263 18.31 8.49 3.53
C ARG A 263 16.85 8.65 3.12
N TRP A 264 15.89 8.54 4.05
CA TRP A 264 14.46 8.59 3.72
C TRP A 264 14.08 9.90 3.04
N HIS A 265 14.42 11.03 3.65
CA HIS A 265 14.17 12.35 3.08
C HIS A 265 15.08 12.68 1.89
N GLN A 266 16.06 11.82 1.61
CA GLN A 266 16.92 11.95 0.44
C GLN A 266 16.39 11.24 -0.79
N GLU A 267 15.78 10.08 -0.59
CA GLU A 267 15.37 9.21 -1.68
C GLU A 267 13.85 9.16 -1.86
N TYR A 268 13.08 9.60 -0.87
CA TYR A 268 11.62 9.54 -0.88
C TYR A 268 10.98 10.89 -0.59
N TYR A 269 9.82 11.10 -1.19
CA TYR A 269 9.05 12.32 -1.05
C TYR A 269 7.57 12.01 -0.81
N GLU A 270 6.95 12.65 0.19
CA GLU A 270 5.52 12.47 0.50
C GLU A 270 4.64 13.25 -0.47
N ILE A 271 3.86 12.56 -1.29
CA ILE A 271 2.91 13.18 -2.22
C ILE A 271 1.54 13.41 -1.56
N PRO A 272 0.73 14.34 -2.10
CA PRO A 272 -0.64 14.51 -1.65
C PRO A 272 -1.40 13.18 -1.67
N GLY A 273 -2.07 12.86 -0.56
CA GLY A 273 -2.85 11.63 -0.45
C GLY A 273 -4.17 11.63 -1.21
N TYR A 274 -4.79 10.47 -1.31
CA TYR A 274 -6.16 10.30 -1.81
C TYR A 274 -7.21 10.57 -0.73
N ALA A 275 -8.46 10.82 -1.11
CA ALA A 275 -9.52 11.12 -0.16
C ALA A 275 -9.86 9.90 0.72
N ALA A 276 -9.57 9.96 2.02
CA ALA A 276 -9.98 8.97 3.02
C ALA A 276 -11.37 9.28 3.64
N GLY A 277 -11.97 10.39 3.23
CA GLY A 277 -13.24 10.90 3.71
C GLY A 277 -13.52 12.28 3.10
N ALA A 278 -14.69 12.86 3.40
CA ALA A 278 -15.14 14.10 2.75
C ALA A 278 -14.21 15.32 2.93
N ARG A 279 -13.28 15.29 3.89
CA ARG A 279 -12.40 16.42 4.22
C ARG A 279 -10.96 16.03 4.58
N THR A 280 -10.60 14.76 4.44
CA THR A 280 -9.32 14.24 4.93
C THR A 280 -8.65 13.45 3.83
N LEU A 281 -7.42 13.81 3.51
CA LEU A 281 -6.56 13.01 2.65
C LEU A 281 -5.87 11.93 3.51
N HIS A 282 -5.62 10.78 2.91
CA HIS A 282 -4.88 9.69 3.53
C HIS A 282 -3.38 10.03 3.52
N PRO A 283 -2.71 10.24 4.67
CA PRO A 283 -1.30 10.64 4.69
C PRO A 283 -0.36 9.46 4.43
N GLY A 284 0.94 9.75 4.32
CA GLY A 284 2.02 8.78 4.29
C GLY A 284 2.16 8.03 2.97
N ASN A 285 1.88 8.69 1.85
CA ASN A 285 2.12 8.15 0.52
C ASN A 285 3.41 8.78 0.00
N TYR A 286 4.44 7.97 -0.21
CA TYR A 286 5.76 8.41 -0.63
C TYR A 286 6.10 7.84 -1.99
N ILE A 287 6.84 8.59 -2.79
CA ILE A 287 7.40 8.14 -4.06
C ILE A 287 8.91 8.27 -4.05
N ARG A 288 9.58 7.40 -4.80
CA ARG A 288 11.02 7.49 -5.01
C ARG A 288 11.33 8.75 -5.82
N ARG A 289 12.25 9.56 -5.31
CA ARG A 289 12.56 10.90 -5.78
C ARG A 289 13.18 10.91 -7.18
N ASP A 290 14.05 9.94 -7.45
CA ASP A 290 14.76 9.78 -8.74
C ASP A 290 13.84 9.46 -9.93
N LEU A 291 12.56 9.13 -9.69
CA LEU A 291 11.57 8.92 -10.74
C LEU A 291 11.23 10.20 -11.50
N PHE A 292 11.42 11.38 -10.90
CA PHE A 292 11.07 12.67 -11.50
C PHE A 292 12.02 13.81 -11.15
N LEU A 293 12.89 13.64 -10.14
CA LEU A 293 13.99 14.55 -9.84
C LEU A 293 15.31 13.79 -9.96
N LYS A 294 16.02 14.02 -11.05
CA LYS A 294 17.26 13.30 -11.36
C LYS A 294 18.48 14.13 -10.98
N SER A 295 19.53 13.49 -10.47
CA SER A 295 20.84 14.13 -10.24
C SER A 295 21.56 14.43 -11.56
N ASP A 296 21.28 13.65 -12.59
CA ASP A 296 21.76 13.83 -13.95
C ASP A 296 20.63 13.58 -14.95
N HIS A 297 20.57 14.43 -15.98
CA HIS A 297 19.68 14.21 -17.10
C HIS A 297 20.51 13.98 -18.36
N PRO A 298 20.51 12.78 -18.96
CA PRO A 298 21.37 12.46 -20.10
C PRO A 298 21.02 13.27 -21.35
N LEU A 299 19.81 13.82 -21.43
CA LEU A 299 19.36 14.66 -22.54
C LEU A 299 19.64 16.14 -22.23
N MET A 300 20.87 16.48 -21.89
CA MET A 300 21.33 17.88 -21.91
C MET A 300 21.31 18.33 -23.36
N SER A 301 20.20 18.94 -23.76
CA SER A 301 20.03 19.46 -25.11
C SER A 301 20.88 20.73 -25.29
N ASP A 302 21.16 21.10 -26.54
CA ASP A 302 21.72 22.40 -26.87
C ASP A 302 20.72 23.56 -26.65
N ARG A 303 19.52 23.27 -26.13
CA ARG A 303 18.40 24.19 -25.90
C ARG A 303 18.34 24.75 -24.47
N HIS A 304 19.44 24.71 -23.73
CA HIS A 304 19.47 25.26 -22.37
C HIS A 304 19.15 26.76 -22.36
N VAL A 305 18.30 27.18 -21.42
CA VAL A 305 17.98 28.60 -21.21
C VAL A 305 18.03 28.90 -19.71
N ALA A 306 18.98 29.73 -19.31
CA ALA A 306 19.05 30.24 -17.95
C ALA A 306 18.02 31.36 -17.76
N PHE A 307 17.27 31.27 -16.68
CA PHE A 307 16.32 32.26 -16.19
C PHE A 307 16.82 32.87 -14.88
N GLU A 308 16.31 34.05 -14.56
CA GLU A 308 16.61 34.73 -13.29
C GLU A 308 16.38 33.81 -12.09
N GLN A 309 17.03 34.14 -10.97
CA GLN A 309 16.92 33.38 -9.71
C GLN A 309 17.38 31.91 -9.82
N GLY A 310 18.17 31.56 -10.82
CA GLY A 310 18.83 30.28 -10.86
C GLY A 310 18.11 29.16 -11.58
N TRP A 311 16.97 29.47 -12.21
CA TRP A 311 16.19 28.50 -12.95
C TRP A 311 16.83 28.23 -14.31
N THR A 312 16.84 26.99 -14.74
CA THR A 312 17.32 26.61 -16.08
C THR A 312 16.33 25.67 -16.72
N LEU A 313 15.85 26.01 -17.92
CA LEU A 313 15.18 25.05 -18.79
C LEU A 313 16.27 24.23 -19.48
N GLU A 314 16.37 22.93 -19.17
CA GLU A 314 17.36 22.02 -19.75
C GLU A 314 16.87 21.42 -21.08
N ASP A 315 15.57 21.14 -21.17
CA ASP A 315 14.95 20.56 -22.36
C ASP A 315 13.44 20.85 -22.42
N LEU A 316 12.92 20.98 -23.63
CA LEU A 316 11.51 21.15 -23.93
C LEU A 316 11.21 20.64 -25.33
N ARG A 317 10.39 19.59 -25.44
CA ARG A 317 10.03 19.00 -26.73
C ARG A 317 8.78 18.13 -26.67
N PHE A 318 8.20 17.88 -27.83
CA PHE A 318 7.31 16.75 -28.08
C PHE A 318 8.15 15.64 -28.72
N PRO A 319 8.43 14.51 -28.04
CA PRO A 319 9.22 13.42 -28.62
C PRO A 319 8.51 12.71 -29.78
N SER A 320 7.20 12.89 -29.93
CA SER A 320 6.36 12.33 -30.98
C SER A 320 5.37 13.39 -31.48
N GLU A 321 5.03 13.40 -32.77
CA GLU A 321 4.06 14.35 -33.34
C GLU A 321 2.64 14.08 -32.82
N PRO A 322 1.97 15.05 -32.18
CA PRO A 322 0.61 14.86 -31.72
C PRO A 322 -0.43 15.15 -32.81
N GLY A 323 -1.63 14.57 -32.66
CA GLY A 323 -2.72 14.80 -33.60
C GLY A 323 -3.62 15.97 -33.20
N THR A 324 -4.18 16.65 -34.21
CA THR A 324 -5.24 17.64 -34.01
C THR A 324 -6.41 17.06 -33.20
N GLY A 325 -6.88 17.80 -32.20
CA GLY A 325 -7.99 17.38 -31.34
C GLY A 325 -7.69 16.20 -30.40
N ARG A 326 -6.43 15.78 -30.27
CA ARG A 326 -5.97 14.71 -29.36
C ARG A 326 -5.03 15.25 -28.29
N GLU A 327 -4.57 14.40 -27.39
CA GLU A 327 -3.47 14.76 -26.48
C GLU A 327 -2.13 14.55 -27.19
N GLY A 328 -1.13 15.35 -26.80
CA GLY A 328 0.26 15.21 -27.22
C GLY A 328 1.18 15.14 -26.02
N TRP A 329 2.23 14.34 -26.10
CA TRP A 329 3.18 14.17 -25.00
C TRP A 329 4.24 15.29 -25.02
N LEU A 330 4.24 16.16 -24.01
CA LEU A 330 5.30 17.14 -23.81
C LEU A 330 6.31 16.58 -22.80
N GLN A 331 7.58 16.51 -23.17
CA GLN A 331 8.68 16.28 -22.24
C GLN A 331 9.32 17.63 -21.85
N ILE A 332 9.54 17.82 -20.55
CA ILE A 332 10.18 19.01 -20.00
C ILE A 332 11.25 18.60 -18.99
N ALA A 333 12.38 19.30 -19.02
CA ALA A 333 13.43 19.20 -18.01
C ALA A 333 13.78 20.60 -17.47
N VAL A 334 13.67 20.79 -16.15
CA VAL A 334 13.94 22.06 -15.47
C VAL A 334 14.88 21.81 -14.30
N ARG A 335 15.90 22.65 -14.15
CA ARG A 335 16.81 22.65 -13.01
C ARG A 335 16.70 23.97 -12.25
N THR A 336 17.05 23.97 -10.98
CA THR A 336 17.25 25.19 -10.20
C THR A 336 18.58 25.12 -9.45
N ASP A 337 19.46 26.12 -9.59
CA ASP A 337 20.77 26.17 -8.92
C ASP A 337 20.68 26.71 -7.48
N ARG A 338 19.51 27.22 -7.09
CA ARG A 338 19.25 27.91 -5.82
C ARG A 338 17.86 27.59 -5.36
N ILE A 339 17.72 27.15 -4.12
CA ILE A 339 16.44 27.07 -3.44
C ILE A 339 15.91 28.50 -3.24
N PRO A 340 14.91 28.97 -4.01
CA PRO A 340 14.41 30.33 -3.91
C PRO A 340 13.65 30.49 -2.60
N ARG A 341 13.88 31.62 -1.91
CA ARG A 341 13.11 31.96 -0.71
C ARG A 341 11.69 32.38 -1.12
N GLY A 342 10.70 31.51 -0.94
CA GLY A 342 9.30 31.81 -1.28
C GLY A 342 8.34 30.65 -1.02
N ARG A 343 7.04 30.93 -1.00
CA ARG A 343 5.98 29.91 -0.95
C ARG A 343 5.52 29.61 -2.37
N GLY A 344 5.73 28.37 -2.84
CA GLY A 344 5.20 27.86 -4.10
C GLY A 344 6.23 27.76 -5.23
N LEU A 345 6.05 26.76 -6.09
CA LEU A 345 6.82 26.54 -7.31
C LEU A 345 6.47 27.60 -8.36
N PRO A 346 7.38 27.93 -9.30
CA PRO A 346 7.02 28.68 -10.49
C PRO A 346 6.00 27.90 -11.33
N LEU A 347 5.05 28.62 -11.90
CA LEU A 347 4.19 28.14 -12.97
C LEU A 347 4.95 28.20 -14.29
N ALA A 348 5.08 27.06 -14.96
CA ALA A 348 5.61 27.02 -16.32
C ALA A 348 4.46 27.16 -17.32
N PHE A 349 4.63 28.07 -18.27
CA PHE A 349 3.72 28.24 -19.40
C PHE A 349 4.41 27.75 -20.67
N VAL A 350 3.72 26.86 -21.38
CA VAL A 350 4.13 26.38 -22.70
C VAL A 350 3.15 26.93 -23.71
N THR A 351 3.63 27.45 -24.84
CA THR A 351 2.76 28.04 -25.86
C THR A 351 3.04 27.46 -27.23
N ALA A 352 1.99 27.35 -28.04
CA ALA A 352 2.12 27.08 -29.46
C ALA A 352 1.75 28.36 -30.23
N SER A 353 2.61 28.77 -31.16
CA SER A 353 2.36 29.92 -32.02
C SER A 353 2.67 29.61 -33.48
N ARG A 354 1.97 30.28 -34.40
CA ARG A 354 2.18 30.11 -35.84
C ARG A 354 2.17 31.47 -36.50
N LYS A 355 3.21 31.77 -37.28
CA LYS A 355 3.39 33.07 -37.95
C LYS A 355 3.33 34.25 -36.96
N GLY A 356 3.89 34.07 -35.76
CA GLY A 356 3.90 35.08 -34.70
C GLY A 356 2.56 35.30 -34.00
N GLN A 357 1.52 34.52 -34.31
CA GLN A 357 0.24 34.57 -33.62
C GLN A 357 0.13 33.41 -32.63
N LEU A 358 -0.26 33.73 -31.40
CA LEU A 358 -0.52 32.75 -30.35
C LEU A 358 -1.72 31.87 -30.73
N ALA A 359 -1.52 30.56 -30.73
CA ALA A 359 -2.55 29.58 -31.04
C ALA A 359 -3.05 28.86 -29.78
N LYS A 360 -2.15 28.48 -28.87
CA LYS A 360 -2.51 27.78 -27.62
C LYS A 360 -1.52 28.07 -26.49
N VAL A 361 -2.02 27.97 -25.25
CA VAL A 361 -1.24 28.08 -24.01
C VAL A 361 -1.60 26.90 -23.12
N TRP A 362 -0.59 26.29 -22.52
CA TRP A 362 -0.73 25.28 -21.49
C TRP A 362 0.01 25.74 -20.23
N THR A 363 -0.55 25.40 -19.07
CA THR A 363 0.15 25.55 -17.78
C THR A 363 0.65 24.17 -17.38
N VAL A 364 1.94 24.08 -17.09
CA VAL A 364 2.60 22.84 -16.67
C VAL A 364 3.01 22.99 -15.21
N PRO A 365 2.45 22.15 -14.30
CA PRO A 365 2.84 22.17 -12.90
C PRO A 365 4.21 21.51 -12.74
N LEU A 366 5.24 22.31 -12.47
CA LEU A 366 6.57 21.74 -12.16
C LEU A 366 6.46 20.81 -10.95
N ALA A 367 7.23 19.72 -10.94
CA ALA A 367 7.16 18.69 -9.90
C ALA A 367 5.72 18.22 -9.56
N PHE A 368 4.81 18.29 -10.55
CA PHE A 368 3.39 17.90 -10.43
C PHE A 368 2.61 18.62 -9.33
N ASP A 369 3.10 19.76 -8.84
CA ASP A 369 2.65 20.40 -7.59
C ASP A 369 2.75 19.50 -6.35
N TRP A 370 3.49 18.39 -6.44
CA TRP A 370 3.72 17.48 -5.32
C TRP A 370 4.78 18.04 -4.38
N ILE A 371 5.89 18.56 -4.93
CA ILE A 371 7.05 19.05 -4.18
C ILE A 371 6.94 20.53 -3.83
N THR A 372 7.26 20.90 -2.59
CA THR A 372 7.43 22.32 -2.24
C THR A 372 8.83 22.82 -2.64
N MET A 373 8.95 24.11 -2.96
CA MET A 373 10.26 24.71 -3.33
C MET A 373 11.35 24.45 -2.29
N THR A 374 11.02 24.37 -1.01
CA THR A 374 11.98 24.14 0.08
C THR A 374 12.59 22.74 0.08
N GLU A 375 11.98 21.81 -0.63
CA GLU A 375 12.39 20.40 -0.67
C GLU A 375 13.13 20.06 -1.95
N TRP A 376 13.05 20.86 -3.02
CA TRP A 376 13.84 20.69 -4.25
C TRP A 376 15.31 21.10 -4.01
N ARG A 377 16.27 20.24 -4.36
CA ARG A 377 17.72 20.48 -4.21
C ARG A 377 18.32 21.20 -5.42
N ALA A 378 19.42 21.92 -5.19
CA ALA A 378 20.06 22.79 -6.17
C ALA A 378 20.73 22.06 -7.35
N ASP A 379 20.90 20.76 -7.28
CA ASP A 379 21.53 19.91 -8.29
C ASP A 379 20.55 18.98 -8.98
N GLU A 380 19.27 19.03 -8.61
CA GLU A 380 18.25 18.16 -9.17
C GLU A 380 17.59 18.78 -10.41
N VAL A 381 17.48 17.95 -11.44
CA VAL A 381 16.72 18.24 -12.65
C VAL A 381 15.36 17.57 -12.52
N PHE A 382 14.30 18.37 -12.49
CA PHE A 382 12.94 17.89 -12.66
C PHE A 382 12.75 17.46 -14.11
N VAL A 383 12.32 16.21 -14.31
CA VAL A 383 12.10 15.60 -15.61
C VAL A 383 10.74 14.94 -15.59
N ALA A 384 9.85 15.38 -16.48
CA ALA A 384 8.51 14.83 -16.56
C ALA A 384 7.94 14.89 -17.98
N GLY A 385 6.97 14.01 -18.21
CA GLY A 385 6.10 14.03 -19.37
C GLY A 385 4.71 14.53 -18.99
N PHE A 386 4.08 15.29 -19.89
CA PHE A 386 2.73 15.83 -19.71
C PHE A 386 1.89 15.57 -20.95
N PRO A 387 0.73 14.90 -20.82
CA PRO A 387 -0.24 14.85 -21.89
C PRO A 387 -0.95 16.20 -21.98
N LEU A 388 -0.74 16.90 -23.09
CA LEU A 388 -1.32 18.21 -23.35
C LEU A 388 -2.39 18.11 -24.43
N SER A 389 -3.58 18.64 -24.18
CA SER A 389 -4.64 18.70 -25.20
C SER A 389 -4.20 19.56 -26.41
N MET A 390 -4.42 19.06 -27.63
CA MET A 390 -4.23 19.74 -28.92
C MET A 390 -5.54 20.23 -29.53
N GLU A 391 -6.62 20.27 -28.73
CA GLU A 391 -7.90 20.85 -29.17
C GLU A 391 -7.72 22.30 -29.66
N GLY A 392 -8.29 22.61 -30.83
CA GLY A 392 -8.19 23.94 -31.46
C GLY A 392 -6.89 24.20 -32.24
N LEU A 393 -5.95 23.25 -32.28
CA LEU A 393 -4.78 23.34 -33.16
C LEU A 393 -5.03 22.60 -34.48
N GLU A 394 -4.88 23.31 -35.59
CA GLU A 394 -4.93 22.73 -36.94
C GLU A 394 -3.62 22.01 -37.28
N PRO A 395 -3.62 21.06 -38.22
CA PRO A 395 -2.39 20.46 -38.70
C PRO A 395 -1.37 21.50 -39.21
N GLY A 396 -0.10 21.27 -38.87
CA GLY A 396 1.04 22.06 -39.30
C GLY A 396 2.08 22.28 -38.20
N THR A 397 3.12 23.02 -38.58
CA THR A 397 4.25 23.35 -37.72
C THR A 397 3.99 24.62 -36.90
N TYR A 398 4.32 24.54 -35.61
CA TYR A 398 4.21 25.59 -34.61
C TYR A 398 5.57 25.87 -33.97
N ASP A 399 5.79 27.14 -33.68
CA ASP A 399 6.84 27.59 -32.76
C ASP A 399 6.39 27.27 -31.33
N LEU A 400 7.27 26.68 -30.52
CA LEU A 400 7.01 26.32 -29.13
C LEU A 400 7.60 27.38 -28.19
N GLY A 401 6.76 28.11 -27.48
CA GLY A 401 7.19 29.08 -26.48
C GLY A 401 7.25 28.49 -25.07
N PHE A 402 8.13 29.04 -24.24
CA PHE A 402 8.24 28.72 -22.83
C PHE A 402 8.47 29.99 -22.01
N ALA A 403 7.72 30.13 -20.92
CA ALA A 403 7.90 31.20 -19.96
C ALA A 403 7.67 30.67 -18.54
N MET A 404 8.36 31.25 -17.55
CA MET A 404 8.15 30.91 -16.15
C MET A 404 7.65 32.11 -15.36
N VAL A 405 6.68 31.87 -14.49
CA VAL A 405 6.09 32.87 -13.61
C VAL A 405 6.20 32.37 -12.18
N ARG A 406 6.75 33.18 -11.28
CA ARG A 406 6.83 32.86 -9.86
C ARG A 406 5.44 32.77 -9.23
N ALA A 407 5.35 32.13 -8.07
CA ALA A 407 4.10 32.03 -7.31
C ALA A 407 3.49 33.39 -6.92
N ASP A 408 4.29 34.47 -6.88
CA ASP A 408 3.84 35.85 -6.66
C ASP A 408 3.45 36.60 -7.96
N HIS A 409 3.29 35.87 -9.06
CA HIS A 409 2.96 36.38 -10.40
C HIS A 409 4.06 37.24 -11.06
N THR A 410 5.28 37.24 -10.54
CA THR A 410 6.42 37.90 -11.19
C THR A 410 7.03 37.02 -12.29
N LEU A 411 7.32 37.59 -13.45
CA LEU A 411 7.95 36.89 -14.57
C LEU A 411 9.42 36.59 -14.25
N LEU A 412 9.89 35.40 -14.58
CA LEU A 412 11.32 35.08 -14.62
C LEU A 412 11.84 35.36 -16.02
N LEU A 413 12.77 36.31 -16.16
CA LEU A 413 13.35 36.66 -17.46
C LEU A 413 14.55 35.76 -17.78
N PRO A 414 14.83 35.48 -19.07
CA PRO A 414 16.07 34.86 -19.49
C PRO A 414 17.27 35.72 -19.08
N VAL A 415 18.33 35.10 -18.56
CA VAL A 415 19.57 35.78 -18.15
C VAL A 415 20.47 36.05 -19.35
N ASP A 416 20.49 35.13 -20.31
CA ASP A 416 21.30 35.25 -21.51
C ASP A 416 20.72 36.29 -22.46
N GLU A 417 21.57 37.19 -22.98
CA GLU A 417 21.15 38.13 -24.03
C GLU A 417 20.93 37.43 -25.39
N ARG A 418 21.48 36.21 -25.55
CA ARG A 418 21.39 35.43 -26.79
C ARG A 418 20.66 34.11 -26.53
N PRO A 419 19.61 33.81 -27.32
CA PRO A 419 18.90 32.55 -27.20
C PRO A 419 19.76 31.38 -27.70
N PRO A 420 19.53 30.15 -27.23
CA PRO A 420 20.22 28.97 -27.72
C PRO A 420 19.91 28.69 -29.20
N ALA A 421 20.64 27.74 -29.79
CA ALA A 421 20.44 27.35 -31.18
C ALA A 421 18.98 26.92 -31.43
N GLY A 422 18.38 27.42 -32.52
CA GLY A 422 16.98 27.14 -32.86
C GLY A 422 15.94 27.91 -32.03
N ALA A 423 16.34 28.70 -31.03
CA ALA A 423 15.46 29.53 -30.23
C ALA A 423 15.54 31.03 -30.57
N ARG A 424 14.57 31.81 -30.10
CA ARG A 424 14.57 33.28 -30.13
C ARG A 424 13.91 33.88 -28.89
N PHE A 425 14.34 35.07 -28.50
CA PHE A 425 13.61 35.94 -27.58
C PHE A 425 12.79 36.94 -28.41
N PRO A 426 11.46 36.76 -28.54
CA PRO A 426 10.62 37.61 -29.37
C PRO A 426 10.49 39.03 -28.79
N ASP A 427 10.64 40.04 -29.64
CA ASP A 427 10.33 41.45 -29.35
C ASP A 427 9.53 42.05 -30.53
N PRO A 428 8.22 42.33 -30.36
CA PRO A 428 7.43 42.15 -29.14
C PRO A 428 7.19 40.66 -28.79
N PRO A 429 6.88 40.35 -27.52
CA PRO A 429 6.52 38.98 -27.11
C PRO A 429 5.23 38.52 -27.80
N VAL A 430 5.17 37.23 -28.11
CA VAL A 430 3.99 36.52 -28.64
C VAL A 430 2.98 36.25 -27.54
N PHE A 431 3.42 35.79 -26.36
CA PHE A 431 2.54 35.58 -25.20
C PHE A 431 2.97 36.39 -23.98
N LEU A 432 4.17 36.14 -23.44
CA LEU A 432 4.65 36.82 -22.23
C LEU A 432 6.05 37.40 -22.43
N ARG A 433 6.34 38.50 -21.74
CA ARG A 433 7.69 39.07 -21.71
C ARG A 433 8.65 38.07 -21.06
N GLY A 434 9.80 37.86 -21.70
CA GLY A 434 10.80 36.89 -21.24
C GLY A 434 10.54 35.46 -21.72
N GLU A 435 9.57 35.24 -22.61
CA GLU A 435 9.42 33.93 -23.22
C GLU A 435 10.61 33.60 -24.14
N VAL A 436 10.97 32.33 -24.19
CA VAL A 436 11.86 31.76 -25.19
C VAL A 436 11.04 30.97 -26.19
N VAL A 437 11.29 31.17 -27.49
CA VAL A 437 10.51 30.54 -28.57
C VAL A 437 11.42 29.65 -29.41
N PHE A 438 11.19 28.34 -29.36
CA PHE A 438 11.84 27.32 -30.19
C PHE A 438 11.12 27.22 -31.54
N ARG A 439 11.85 27.48 -32.63
CA ARG A 439 11.27 27.45 -33.98
C ARG A 439 10.91 26.03 -34.38
N ALA A 440 9.73 25.86 -34.95
CA ALA A 440 9.24 24.53 -35.36
C ALA A 440 9.35 23.47 -34.25
N GLY A 441 9.10 23.87 -33.00
CA GLY A 441 9.22 22.99 -31.84
C GLY A 441 8.05 22.02 -31.65
N LEU A 442 6.97 22.17 -32.43
CA LEU A 442 5.79 21.31 -32.41
C LEU A 442 5.25 21.10 -33.82
N GLU A 443 5.08 19.85 -34.24
CA GLU A 443 4.38 19.48 -35.47
C GLU A 443 3.07 18.77 -35.15
N VAL A 444 1.94 19.42 -35.42
CA VAL A 444 0.62 18.83 -35.24
C VAL A 444 0.19 18.15 -36.55
N VAL A 445 -0.19 16.88 -36.49
CA VAL A 445 -0.62 16.11 -37.66
C VAL A 445 -2.13 15.86 -37.65
N ASP A 446 -2.69 15.39 -38.77
CA ASP A 446 -4.07 14.92 -38.79
C ASP A 446 -4.21 13.54 -38.10
N ILE A 447 -5.43 13.17 -37.71
CA ILE A 447 -5.71 11.90 -36.99
C ILE A 447 -5.27 10.66 -37.81
N PRO A 448 -5.50 10.58 -39.15
CA PRO A 448 -5.00 9.47 -39.95
C PRO A 448 -3.48 9.34 -39.94
N THR A 449 -2.75 10.45 -40.03
CA THR A 449 -1.28 10.49 -39.98
C THR A 449 -0.79 10.08 -38.61
N LEU A 450 -1.38 10.62 -37.53
CA LEU A 450 -1.09 10.21 -36.15
C LEU A 450 -1.21 8.69 -35.98
N SER A 451 -2.32 8.12 -36.45
CA SER A 451 -2.60 6.69 -36.35
C SER A 451 -1.59 5.86 -37.15
N LYS A 452 -1.09 6.40 -38.27
CA LYS A 452 -0.05 5.77 -39.08
C LYS A 452 1.31 5.79 -38.39
N LEU A 453 1.69 6.92 -37.78
CA LEU A 453 2.95 7.07 -37.04
C LEU A 453 2.99 6.14 -35.82
N ALA A 454 1.98 6.21 -34.94
CA ALA A 454 1.86 5.32 -33.78
C ALA A 454 1.94 3.83 -34.17
N ARG A 455 1.28 3.45 -35.27
CA ARG A 455 1.36 2.09 -35.81
C ARG A 455 2.76 1.74 -36.34
N ALA A 456 3.44 2.67 -37.00
CA ALA A 456 4.77 2.45 -37.55
C ALA A 456 5.77 2.18 -36.42
N ASP A 457 5.80 3.05 -35.40
CA ASP A 457 6.69 2.90 -34.24
C ASP A 457 6.42 1.60 -33.48
N ARG A 458 5.13 1.23 -33.31
CA ARG A 458 4.76 -0.06 -32.72
C ARG A 458 5.31 -1.24 -33.54
N LEU A 459 5.21 -1.19 -34.87
CA LEU A 459 5.72 -2.27 -35.72
C LEU A 459 7.25 -2.33 -35.69
N GLU A 460 7.92 -1.18 -35.63
CA GLU A 460 9.36 -1.09 -35.47
C GLU A 460 9.81 -1.60 -34.10
N ALA A 461 9.08 -1.28 -33.03
CA ALA A 461 9.31 -1.83 -31.69
C ALA A 461 9.26 -3.38 -31.70
N LEU A 462 8.23 -3.95 -32.34
CA LEU A 462 8.10 -5.40 -32.47
C LEU A 462 9.21 -6.02 -33.36
N GLU A 463 9.76 -5.27 -34.31
CA GLU A 463 10.91 -5.73 -35.12
C GLU A 463 12.23 -5.63 -34.34
N ALA A 464 12.46 -4.54 -33.60
CA ALA A 464 13.61 -4.36 -32.71
C ALA A 464 13.65 -5.46 -31.64
N ALA A 465 12.51 -5.75 -31.00
CA ALA A 465 12.38 -6.82 -30.02
C ALA A 465 12.73 -8.19 -30.62
N ARG A 466 12.29 -8.48 -31.86
CA ARG A 466 12.64 -9.72 -32.57
C ARG A 466 14.14 -9.84 -32.89
N HIS A 467 14.81 -8.72 -33.12
CA HIS A 467 16.26 -8.67 -33.33
C HIS A 467 17.06 -8.67 -32.02
N GLY A 468 16.40 -8.63 -30.87
CA GLY A 468 17.05 -8.62 -29.56
C GLY A 468 17.51 -7.23 -29.08
N ASP A 469 17.10 -6.16 -29.76
CA ASP A 469 17.29 -4.79 -29.28
C ASP A 469 16.13 -4.39 -28.36
N CYS A 470 16.16 -4.92 -27.13
CA CYS A 470 15.04 -4.77 -26.20
C CYS A 470 14.86 -3.33 -25.72
N ALA A 471 15.94 -2.62 -25.41
CA ALA A 471 15.88 -1.22 -24.99
C ALA A 471 15.41 -0.29 -26.12
N GLY A 472 15.90 -0.51 -27.36
CA GLY A 472 15.40 0.23 -28.53
C GLY A 472 13.91 -0.05 -28.79
N ALA A 473 13.48 -1.29 -28.59
CA ALA A 473 12.08 -1.68 -28.72
C ALA A 473 11.18 -0.97 -27.69
N GLU A 474 11.59 -0.89 -26.41
CA GLU A 474 10.85 -0.15 -25.38
C GLU A 474 10.72 1.33 -25.74
N HIS A 475 11.81 1.96 -26.19
CA HIS A 475 11.79 3.35 -26.60
C HIS A 475 10.83 3.61 -27.78
N LEU A 476 10.84 2.75 -28.81
CA LEU A 476 9.91 2.84 -29.93
C LEU A 476 8.45 2.60 -29.49
N TRP A 477 8.24 1.73 -28.51
CA TRP A 477 6.93 1.54 -27.92
C TRP A 477 6.45 2.79 -27.17
N ASP A 478 7.34 3.44 -26.42
CA ASP A 478 7.05 4.72 -25.77
C ASP A 478 6.65 5.80 -26.78
N LEU A 479 7.38 5.94 -27.90
CA LEU A 479 7.00 6.85 -29.00
C LEU A 479 5.60 6.55 -29.54
N SER A 480 5.29 5.27 -29.78
CA SER A 480 3.95 4.83 -30.20
C SER A 480 2.86 5.23 -29.19
N ARG A 481 3.12 5.11 -27.88
CA ARG A 481 2.18 5.54 -26.83
C ARG A 481 2.08 7.06 -26.74
N TRP A 482 3.18 7.78 -26.89
CA TRP A 482 3.25 9.24 -26.81
C TRP A 482 2.57 9.94 -27.99
N HIS A 483 2.45 9.27 -29.15
CA HIS A 483 1.55 9.71 -30.21
C HIS A 483 0.07 9.68 -29.78
N ARG A 484 -0.31 8.77 -28.87
CA ARG A 484 -1.70 8.59 -28.44
C ARG A 484 -1.79 8.49 -26.90
N PRO A 485 -1.38 9.53 -26.15
CA PRO A 485 -1.41 9.50 -24.70
C PRO A 485 -2.82 9.18 -24.21
N HIS A 486 -2.94 8.29 -23.23
CA HIS A 486 -4.21 7.87 -22.62
C HIS A 486 -5.28 7.34 -23.60
N ASP A 487 -4.93 6.91 -24.81
CA ASP A 487 -5.88 6.31 -25.75
C ASP A 487 -6.17 4.85 -25.36
N ALA A 488 -7.06 4.67 -24.38
CA ALA A 488 -7.38 3.36 -23.81
C ALA A 488 -7.81 2.31 -24.86
N PRO A 489 -8.63 2.63 -25.89
CA PRO A 489 -8.94 1.68 -26.96
C PRO A 489 -7.70 1.21 -27.73
N TYR A 490 -6.78 2.12 -28.05
CA TYR A 490 -5.52 1.76 -28.72
C TYR A 490 -4.66 0.86 -27.84
N LEU A 491 -4.44 1.22 -26.59
CA LEU A 491 -3.62 0.44 -25.66
C LEU A 491 -4.24 -0.96 -25.43
N ALA A 492 -5.55 -1.05 -25.22
CA ALA A 492 -6.24 -2.32 -25.04
C ALA A 492 -6.12 -3.27 -26.24
N GLU A 493 -6.04 -2.73 -27.47
CA GLU A 493 -5.86 -3.53 -28.69
C GLU A 493 -4.45 -4.13 -28.79
N VAL A 494 -3.41 -3.42 -28.32
CA VAL A 494 -2.02 -3.71 -28.72
C VAL A 494 -1.10 -4.11 -27.57
N GLN A 495 -1.42 -3.70 -26.34
CA GLN A 495 -0.56 -3.85 -25.16
C GLN A 495 -0.14 -5.30 -24.94
N GLU A 496 -1.09 -6.24 -25.02
CA GLU A 496 -0.82 -7.67 -24.79
C GLU A 496 0.21 -8.22 -25.79
N THR A 497 0.10 -7.84 -27.07
CA THR A 497 1.05 -8.28 -28.10
C THR A 497 2.44 -7.68 -27.88
N VAL A 498 2.51 -6.38 -27.54
CA VAL A 498 3.78 -5.71 -27.27
C VAL A 498 4.44 -6.32 -26.03
N ALA A 499 3.70 -6.46 -24.93
CA ALA A 499 4.19 -7.03 -23.68
C ALA A 499 4.76 -8.44 -23.87
N ALA A 500 4.05 -9.32 -24.59
CA ALA A 500 4.55 -10.66 -24.88
C ALA A 500 5.87 -10.65 -25.67
N ASN A 501 6.02 -9.77 -26.67
CA ASN A 501 7.24 -9.68 -27.46
C ASN A 501 8.40 -9.06 -26.67
N MET A 502 8.14 -8.06 -25.83
CA MET A 502 9.15 -7.49 -24.93
C MET A 502 9.64 -8.52 -23.90
N ALA A 503 8.71 -9.26 -23.29
CA ALA A 503 9.05 -10.33 -22.35
C ALA A 503 9.91 -11.42 -23.03
N ILE A 504 9.60 -11.80 -24.28
CA ILE A 504 10.43 -12.72 -25.08
C ILE A 504 11.82 -12.13 -25.35
N CYS A 505 11.90 -10.86 -25.74
CA CYS A 505 13.16 -10.19 -26.03
C CYS A 505 14.09 -10.22 -24.81
N TRP A 506 13.61 -9.70 -23.67
CA TRP A 506 14.37 -9.60 -22.43
C TRP A 506 14.75 -10.97 -21.86
N ALA A 507 13.86 -11.96 -21.88
CA ALA A 507 14.19 -13.33 -21.48
C ALA A 507 15.25 -13.97 -22.39
N GLY A 508 15.18 -13.67 -23.70
CA GLY A 508 16.19 -14.08 -24.67
C GLY A 508 17.54 -13.42 -24.41
N MET A 509 17.55 -12.13 -24.05
CA MET A 509 18.75 -11.39 -23.65
C MET A 509 19.36 -12.03 -22.40
N ALA A 510 18.57 -12.24 -21.36
CA ALA A 510 19.00 -12.89 -20.11
C ALA A 510 19.73 -14.22 -20.35
N SER A 511 19.22 -15.03 -21.29
CA SER A 511 19.79 -16.34 -21.60
C SER A 511 21.14 -16.27 -22.36
N ARG A 512 21.46 -15.14 -22.99
CA ARG A 512 22.71 -14.93 -23.74
C ARG A 512 23.75 -14.13 -22.96
N THR A 513 23.33 -13.37 -21.96
CA THR A 513 24.21 -12.53 -21.15
C THR A 513 25.07 -13.38 -20.21
N PRO A 514 26.41 -13.29 -20.30
CA PRO A 514 27.30 -14.08 -19.45
C PRO A 514 27.40 -13.50 -18.03
N ASP A 515 27.19 -12.19 -17.85
CA ASP A 515 27.17 -11.57 -16.54
C ASP A 515 25.87 -11.90 -15.80
N PRO A 516 25.93 -12.55 -14.62
CA PRO A 516 24.71 -13.00 -13.95
C PRO A 516 23.86 -11.85 -13.39
N SER A 517 24.45 -10.70 -13.05
CA SER A 517 23.69 -9.54 -12.55
C SER A 517 22.87 -8.91 -13.68
N GLU A 518 23.50 -8.73 -14.85
CA GLU A 518 22.80 -8.26 -16.06
C GLU A 518 21.73 -9.27 -16.52
N ALA A 519 21.99 -10.57 -16.43
CA ALA A 519 21.00 -11.60 -16.75
C ALA A 519 19.79 -11.55 -15.80
N VAL A 520 20.00 -11.32 -14.50
CA VAL A 520 18.91 -11.14 -13.52
C VAL A 520 18.10 -9.87 -13.82
N ALA A 521 18.77 -8.75 -14.08
CA ALA A 521 18.10 -7.51 -14.46
C ALA A 521 17.22 -7.69 -15.71
N ALA A 522 17.73 -8.42 -16.71
CA ALA A 522 16.96 -8.76 -17.91
C ALA A 522 15.73 -9.64 -17.61
N LEU A 523 15.82 -10.60 -16.67
CA LEU A 523 14.65 -11.39 -16.24
C LEU A 523 13.61 -10.54 -15.49
N GLU A 524 14.05 -9.55 -14.72
CA GLU A 524 13.15 -8.60 -14.05
C GLU A 524 12.43 -7.72 -15.09
N SER A 525 13.15 -7.15 -16.06
CA SER A 525 12.54 -6.41 -17.17
C SER A 525 11.53 -7.27 -17.95
N ALA A 526 11.86 -8.53 -18.24
CA ALA A 526 10.90 -9.45 -18.86
C ALA A 526 9.64 -9.67 -18.00
N ALA A 527 9.80 -9.76 -16.67
CA ALA A 527 8.69 -9.95 -15.74
C ALA A 527 7.82 -8.71 -15.56
N ASP A 528 8.39 -7.52 -15.75
CA ASP A 528 7.66 -6.25 -15.74
C ASP A 528 6.72 -6.13 -16.95
N TRP A 529 7.11 -6.70 -18.09
CA TRP A 529 6.24 -6.81 -19.26
C TRP A 529 5.18 -7.89 -19.11
N GLN A 530 5.59 -9.12 -18.77
CA GLN A 530 4.68 -10.24 -18.61
C GLN A 530 5.28 -11.33 -17.70
N HIS A 531 4.90 -11.33 -16.41
CA HIS A 531 5.48 -12.21 -15.39
C HIS A 531 5.23 -13.71 -15.60
N ASP A 532 4.26 -14.08 -16.44
CA ASP A 532 3.89 -15.46 -16.77
C ASP A 532 4.23 -15.85 -18.22
N ALA A 533 5.03 -15.04 -18.93
CA ALA A 533 5.47 -15.35 -20.28
C ALA A 533 6.23 -16.70 -20.33
N PRO A 534 5.89 -17.63 -21.24
CA PRO A 534 6.57 -18.92 -21.32
C PRO A 534 8.09 -18.83 -21.52
N ALA A 535 8.55 -17.85 -22.30
CA ALA A 535 9.98 -17.61 -22.53
C ALA A 535 10.72 -17.19 -21.25
N LEU A 536 10.09 -16.32 -20.44
CA LEU A 536 10.60 -15.93 -19.14
C LEU A 536 10.70 -17.16 -18.22
N LEU A 537 9.61 -17.92 -18.06
CA LEU A 537 9.59 -19.11 -17.20
C LEU A 537 10.66 -20.14 -17.61
N ALA A 538 10.92 -20.30 -18.90
CA ALA A 538 11.98 -21.18 -19.41
C ALA A 538 13.40 -20.67 -19.08
N ALA A 539 13.62 -19.36 -19.13
CA ALA A 539 14.94 -18.76 -18.87
C ALA A 539 15.31 -18.74 -17.37
N ARG A 540 14.33 -18.62 -16.47
CA ARG A 540 14.56 -18.47 -15.01
C ARG A 540 15.29 -19.66 -14.38
N GLY A 541 14.85 -20.88 -14.67
CA GLY A 541 15.33 -22.10 -14.01
C GLY A 541 16.85 -22.30 -14.08
N PRO A 542 17.45 -22.29 -15.28
CA PRO A 542 18.90 -22.43 -15.45
C PRO A 542 19.71 -21.33 -14.76
N ILE A 543 19.31 -20.06 -14.94
CA ILE A 543 20.01 -18.89 -14.36
C ILE A 543 19.97 -18.95 -12.84
N ALA A 544 18.78 -19.17 -12.25
CA ALA A 544 18.60 -19.25 -10.82
C ALA A 544 19.35 -20.44 -10.19
N SER A 545 19.47 -21.56 -10.91
CA SER A 545 20.22 -22.72 -10.43
C SER A 545 21.72 -22.47 -10.40
N ALA A 546 22.27 -21.84 -11.45
CA ALA A 546 23.68 -21.44 -11.47
C ALA A 546 24.02 -20.44 -10.35
N LEU A 547 23.12 -19.50 -10.07
CA LEU A 547 23.26 -18.56 -8.94
C LEU A 547 23.18 -19.27 -7.58
N SER A 548 22.28 -20.25 -7.42
CA SER A 548 22.19 -21.09 -6.21
C SER A 548 23.48 -21.88 -5.96
N ASP A 549 24.06 -22.48 -6.99
CA ASP A 549 25.34 -23.20 -6.89
C ASP A 549 26.49 -22.27 -6.48
N ARG A 550 26.53 -21.06 -7.05
CA ARG A 550 27.49 -20.01 -6.63
C ARG A 550 27.29 -19.60 -5.17
N GLY A 551 26.04 -19.43 -4.75
CA GLY A 551 25.69 -19.10 -3.36
C GLY A 551 26.15 -20.18 -2.39
N LEU A 552 25.98 -21.46 -2.76
CA LEU A 552 26.44 -22.58 -1.95
C LEU A 552 27.97 -22.61 -1.83
N ALA A 553 28.68 -22.44 -2.95
CA ALA A 553 30.14 -22.40 -2.92
C ALA A 553 30.68 -21.24 -2.06
N ALA A 554 30.08 -20.05 -2.17
CA ALA A 554 30.43 -18.90 -1.33
C ALA A 554 30.11 -19.14 0.15
N TRP A 555 28.97 -19.76 0.43
CA TRP A 555 28.57 -20.14 1.79
C TRP A 555 29.57 -21.11 2.42
N GLU A 556 30.01 -22.13 1.70
CA GLU A 556 31.02 -23.11 2.15
C GLU A 556 32.39 -22.46 2.38
N ALA A 557 32.72 -21.42 1.60
CA ALA A 557 33.94 -20.62 1.78
C ALA A 557 33.87 -19.63 2.95
N GLY A 558 32.69 -19.43 3.56
CA GLY A 558 32.48 -18.43 4.61
C GLY A 558 32.38 -16.99 4.10
N ASP A 559 32.21 -16.80 2.79
CA ASP A 559 31.99 -15.48 2.17
C ASP A 559 30.49 -15.16 2.19
N TRP A 560 30.05 -14.58 3.32
CA TRP A 560 28.62 -14.31 3.55
C TRP A 560 28.04 -13.26 2.59
N GLU A 561 28.84 -12.29 2.14
CA GLU A 561 28.40 -11.26 1.21
C GLU A 561 28.18 -11.84 -0.19
N ALA A 562 29.15 -12.62 -0.70
CA ALA A 562 29.00 -13.30 -1.98
C ALA A 562 27.87 -14.36 -1.95
N ALA A 563 27.73 -15.08 -0.83
CA ALA A 563 26.64 -16.03 -0.64
C ALA A 563 25.27 -15.32 -0.64
N PHE A 564 25.14 -14.22 0.10
CA PHE A 564 23.91 -13.42 0.14
C PHE A 564 23.54 -12.90 -1.25
N THR A 565 24.47 -12.23 -1.93
CA THR A 565 24.27 -11.69 -3.29
C THR A 565 23.80 -12.78 -4.25
N ALA A 566 24.49 -13.93 -4.30
CA ALA A 566 24.14 -15.01 -5.21
C ALA A 566 22.77 -15.64 -4.91
N TYR A 567 22.43 -15.89 -3.63
CA TYR A 567 21.12 -16.42 -3.26
C TYR A 567 19.99 -15.40 -3.47
N ARG A 568 20.22 -14.12 -3.13
CA ARG A 568 19.27 -13.03 -3.40
C ARG A 568 18.96 -12.96 -4.89
N ASP A 569 20.00 -12.97 -5.72
CA ASP A 569 19.86 -12.90 -7.17
C ASP A 569 19.20 -14.17 -7.75
N ALA A 570 19.42 -15.35 -7.16
CA ALA A 570 18.69 -16.56 -7.50
C ALA A 570 17.18 -16.43 -7.23
N VAL A 571 16.80 -15.77 -6.13
CA VAL A 571 15.39 -15.49 -5.79
C VAL A 571 14.79 -14.41 -6.69
N ARG A 572 15.56 -13.37 -7.07
CA ARG A 572 15.13 -12.37 -8.06
C ARG A 572 14.89 -13.01 -9.42
N ALA A 573 15.78 -13.91 -9.84
CA ALA A 573 15.61 -14.69 -11.06
C ALA A 573 14.39 -15.62 -10.99
N GLU A 574 14.20 -16.39 -9.91
CA GLU A 574 13.06 -17.30 -9.74
C GLU A 574 12.43 -17.15 -8.33
N PRO A 575 11.38 -16.31 -8.20
CA PRO A 575 10.81 -15.97 -6.89
C PRO A 575 10.23 -17.14 -6.09
N THR A 576 9.96 -18.29 -6.73
CA THR A 576 9.43 -19.49 -6.06
C THR A 576 10.48 -20.27 -5.25
N ARG A 577 11.76 -19.89 -5.32
CA ARG A 577 12.88 -20.59 -4.65
C ARG A 577 12.96 -20.27 -3.15
N SER A 578 12.04 -20.84 -2.39
CA SER A 578 11.94 -20.64 -0.92
C SER A 578 13.19 -21.06 -0.15
N TRP A 579 13.90 -22.10 -0.61
CA TRP A 579 15.16 -22.54 0.01
C TRP A 579 16.31 -21.56 -0.21
N ASP A 580 16.47 -21.05 -1.43
CA ASP A 580 17.49 -20.03 -1.71
C ASP A 580 17.19 -18.74 -0.93
N ARG A 581 15.91 -18.36 -0.81
CA ARG A 581 15.52 -17.24 0.05
C ARG A 581 15.92 -17.46 1.51
N ARG A 582 15.68 -18.65 2.05
CA ARG A 582 16.12 -19.00 3.41
C ARG A 582 17.64 -18.88 3.56
N TRP A 583 18.41 -19.31 2.56
CA TRP A 583 19.87 -19.21 2.59
C TRP A 583 20.37 -17.78 2.43
N ALA A 584 19.72 -16.96 1.59
CA ALA A 584 19.99 -15.53 1.48
C ALA A 584 19.85 -14.85 2.85
N GLU A 585 18.74 -15.06 3.55
CA GLU A 585 18.51 -14.40 4.84
C GLU A 585 19.42 -14.92 5.96
N LYS A 586 19.86 -16.19 5.90
CA LYS A 586 20.91 -16.69 6.79
C LYS A 586 22.26 -16.02 6.52
N ALA A 587 22.63 -15.85 5.25
CA ALA A 587 23.88 -15.21 4.87
C ALA A 587 23.85 -13.73 5.27
N ARG A 588 22.71 -13.05 5.02
CA ARG A 588 22.44 -11.69 5.47
C ARG A 588 22.56 -11.54 6.99
N ALA A 589 21.98 -12.47 7.76
CA ALA A 589 22.06 -12.45 9.22
C ALA A 589 23.51 -12.48 9.71
N ARG A 590 24.37 -13.29 9.08
CA ARG A 590 25.80 -13.35 9.42
C ARG A 590 26.55 -12.10 8.99
N MET A 591 26.30 -11.64 7.76
CA MET A 591 26.88 -10.41 7.21
C MET A 591 26.60 -9.18 8.09
N LEU A 592 25.38 -9.08 8.63
CA LEU A 592 24.94 -7.94 9.43
C LEU A 592 25.11 -8.13 10.96
N GLY A 593 25.63 -9.28 11.42
CA GLY A 593 25.74 -9.58 12.86
C GLY A 593 24.38 -9.64 13.57
N LEU A 594 23.38 -10.24 12.92
CA LEU A 594 22.02 -10.44 13.41
C LEU A 594 21.74 -11.88 13.89
N ASP A 595 22.67 -12.81 13.66
CA ASP A 595 22.51 -14.22 14.05
C ASP A 595 22.32 -14.33 15.59
N PRO A 596 21.21 -14.90 16.09
CA PRO A 596 20.99 -15.09 17.53
C PRO A 596 22.12 -15.88 18.20
N ALA A 597 22.77 -16.79 17.46
CA ALA A 597 23.92 -17.55 17.98
C ALA A 597 25.16 -16.67 18.28
N HIS A 598 25.18 -15.41 17.84
CA HIS A 598 26.19 -14.41 18.21
C HIS A 598 25.70 -13.44 19.30
N ARG A 599 24.42 -13.44 19.66
CA ARG A 599 23.88 -12.61 20.75
C ARG A 599 24.14 -13.17 22.15
N ASP A 600 24.41 -14.47 22.28
CA ASP A 600 24.64 -15.12 23.57
C ASP A 600 26.07 -14.96 24.14
N GLU A 601 26.97 -14.19 23.49
CA GLU A 601 28.37 -14.06 23.94
C GLU A 601 28.77 -12.71 24.60
N GLY A 602 27.88 -11.73 24.81
CA GLY A 602 28.31 -10.63 25.71
C GLY A 602 27.52 -9.33 25.86
N GLU A 603 26.46 -9.06 25.10
CA GLU A 603 25.72 -7.80 25.27
C GLU A 603 24.22 -8.06 25.29
N GLU A 604 23.65 -8.08 26.50
CA GLU A 604 22.23 -7.81 26.68
C GLU A 604 21.92 -6.47 26.00
N PRO A 605 20.90 -6.40 25.13
CA PRO A 605 20.48 -5.13 24.57
C PRO A 605 20.04 -4.24 25.73
N THR A 606 20.86 -3.23 26.04
CA THR A 606 20.43 -2.11 26.88
C THR A 606 19.14 -1.60 26.26
N GLY A 607 18.06 -1.66 27.04
CA GLY A 607 16.75 -1.20 26.61
C GLY A 607 16.80 0.23 26.07
N PRO A 608 15.73 0.70 25.40
CA PRO A 608 15.69 2.07 24.93
C PRO A 608 16.02 2.99 26.11
N ASP A 609 17.08 3.77 25.98
CA ASP A 609 17.36 4.90 26.86
C ASP A 609 16.14 5.82 26.80
N GLU A 610 15.29 5.71 27.82
CA GLU A 610 14.29 6.71 28.16
C GLU A 610 15.06 7.92 28.70
N ASP A 611 15.53 8.80 27.81
CA ASP A 611 15.92 10.16 28.18
C ASP A 611 14.65 11.05 28.13
N PRO A 612 14.36 11.85 29.18
CA PRO A 612 13.06 12.50 29.39
C PRO A 612 12.74 13.69 28.48
#